data_AF-A0A1Q3MZR9-F1
#
_entry.id   AF-A0A1Q3MZR9-F1
#
_cell.length_a   1.000
_cell.length_b   1.000
_cell.length_c   1.000
_cell.angle_alpha   90.00
_cell.angle_beta   90.00
_cell.angle_gamma   90.00
#
_symmetry.space_group_name_H-M   'P 1'
#
loop_
_entity.id
_entity.type
_entity.pdbx_description
1 polymer ?
#
loop_
_entity_poly.entity_id
_entity_poly.type
_entity_poly.pdbx_seq_one_letter_code
_entity_poly.pdbx_strand_id
1 'polypeptide(L)'
;MNHIFCNLSGEDKNNLINIFKTSFDIPNDGIDALFEKYTAFKKEFDSNEEPSLGYITLQRDWVLPKTTDSEFLSKYKNENEYNIGIDLPILLEPQIPNGKSIMFIAEDPLRDNIPKICQDVVLSTPFGVHIKSCREKKLKVYWRIFDELLKRGYRIYVTDTYKVWIKQFTKTGRNAKEKVEKVDDLYQAFVTSLQKEIEWINPSKIVCYGNVALNSISNLKLQSNVIQITHPAARNKVWINNLLTLNEGDLKATHENKIRYILSMINSK
;
A
#
# COMPACT_ATOMS: atom_id res chain seq x y z
N MET A 1 18.34 -0.58 -13.15
CA MET A 1 16.93 -0.14 -13.05
C MET A 1 16.86 1.32 -13.47
N ASN A 2 15.87 1.70 -14.30
CA ASN A 2 15.74 3.07 -14.85
C ASN A 2 14.67 3.90 -14.11
N HIS A 3 14.46 3.62 -12.83
CA HIS A 3 13.46 4.27 -11.99
C HIS A 3 13.99 4.39 -10.55
N ILE A 4 13.46 5.36 -9.82
CA ILE A 4 13.99 5.84 -8.53
C ILE A 4 12.91 5.63 -7.48
N PHE A 5 13.27 4.99 -6.37
CA PHE A 5 12.48 5.08 -5.14
C PHE A 5 12.77 6.43 -4.48
N CYS A 6 11.76 7.29 -4.34
CA CYS A 6 11.97 8.67 -3.91
C CYS A 6 12.44 8.75 -2.47
N ASN A 7 13.37 9.65 -2.18
CA ASN A 7 13.90 9.84 -0.81
C ASN A 7 12.98 10.68 0.08
N LEU A 8 11.79 11.08 -0.40
CA LEU A 8 10.78 11.94 0.24
C LEU A 8 11.40 12.93 1.23
N SER A 9 12.04 13.98 0.70
CA SER A 9 12.77 15.00 1.45
C SER A 9 12.10 16.37 1.36
N GLY A 10 12.43 17.28 2.28
CA GLY A 10 11.94 18.67 2.22
C GLY A 10 10.41 18.75 2.35
N GLU A 11 9.75 19.36 1.37
CA GLU A 11 8.29 19.51 1.35
C GLU A 11 7.56 18.16 1.32
N ASP A 12 8.05 17.20 0.55
CA ASP A 12 7.47 15.85 0.48
C ASP A 12 7.53 15.12 1.82
N LYS A 13 8.64 15.29 2.56
CA LYS A 13 8.77 14.79 3.95
C LYS A 13 7.66 15.39 4.83
N ASN A 14 7.50 16.71 4.79
CA ASN A 14 6.54 17.42 5.63
C ASN A 14 5.09 17.06 5.30
N ASN A 15 4.76 16.95 4.01
CA ASN A 15 3.44 16.52 3.56
C ASN A 15 3.13 15.11 4.06
N LEU A 16 4.07 14.17 3.90
CA LEU A 16 3.90 12.81 4.37
C LEU A 16 3.77 12.74 5.91
N ILE A 17 4.55 13.51 6.67
CA ILE A 17 4.41 13.61 8.14
C ILE A 17 2.99 14.08 8.51
N ASN A 18 2.49 15.13 7.86
CA ASN A 18 1.18 15.69 8.13
C ASN A 18 0.04 14.73 7.79
N ILE A 19 0.23 13.92 6.74
CA ILE A 19 -0.67 12.83 6.36
C ILE A 19 -0.65 11.72 7.43
N PHE A 20 0.52 11.23 7.82
CA PHE A 20 0.64 10.20 8.86
C PHE A 20 0.02 10.64 10.19
N LYS A 21 0.25 11.89 10.59
CA LYS A 21 -0.34 12.49 11.78
C LYS A 21 -1.87 12.61 11.73
N THR A 22 -2.51 12.39 10.57
CA THR A 22 -3.97 12.27 10.52
C THR A 22 -4.45 10.91 11.00
N SER A 23 -3.72 9.83 10.71
CA SER A 23 -4.10 8.46 11.08
C SER A 23 -3.49 8.01 12.41
N PHE A 24 -2.40 8.66 12.85
CA PHE A 24 -1.61 8.21 13.98
C PHE A 24 -1.17 9.36 14.89
N ASP A 25 -1.08 9.06 16.18
CA ASP A 25 -0.32 9.82 17.17
C ASP A 25 1.13 9.31 17.15
N ILE A 26 2.04 10.18 16.68
CA ILE A 26 3.47 9.87 16.51
C ILE A 26 4.28 10.99 17.17
N PRO A 27 5.12 10.69 18.18
CA PRO A 27 6.04 11.66 18.76
C PRO A 27 7.14 12.04 17.76
N ASN A 28 7.86 13.14 17.99
CA ASN A 28 8.91 13.60 17.07
C ASN A 28 10.00 12.53 16.86
N ASP A 29 10.47 11.89 17.93
CA ASP A 29 11.45 10.79 17.84
C ASP A 29 10.91 9.60 17.02
N GLY A 30 9.60 9.34 17.11
CA GLY A 30 8.91 8.34 16.30
C GLY A 30 8.87 8.71 14.82
N ILE A 31 8.71 9.99 14.49
CA ILE A 31 8.78 10.50 13.11
C ILE A 31 10.20 10.34 12.56
N ASP A 32 11.23 10.68 13.33
CA ASP A 32 12.61 10.53 12.86
C ASP A 32 12.95 9.06 12.60
N ALA A 33 12.60 8.17 13.54
CA ALA A 33 12.76 6.73 13.37
C ALA A 33 11.96 6.18 12.16
N LEU A 34 10.75 6.67 11.92
CA LEU A 34 9.93 6.30 10.75
C LEU A 34 10.65 6.64 9.44
N PHE A 35 11.24 7.82 9.33
CA PHE A 35 11.96 8.24 8.12
C PHE A 35 13.30 7.52 7.94
N GLU A 36 13.97 7.12 9.02
CA GLU A 36 15.11 6.19 8.93
C GLU A 36 14.69 4.86 8.28
N LYS A 37 13.49 4.34 8.62
CA LYS A 37 12.97 3.11 8.01
C LYS A 37 12.63 3.33 6.53
N TYR A 38 12.13 4.51 6.17
CA TYR A 38 11.90 4.88 4.77
C TYR A 38 13.20 4.91 3.96
N THR A 39 14.28 5.46 4.52
CA THR A 39 15.63 5.41 3.91
C THR A 39 16.14 3.98 3.77
N ALA A 40 15.86 3.11 4.74
CA ALA A 40 16.20 1.69 4.63
C ALA A 40 15.46 1.00 3.48
N PHE A 41 14.14 1.23 3.32
CA PHE A 41 13.37 0.73 2.18
C PHE A 41 13.94 1.17 0.84
N LYS A 42 14.32 2.45 0.73
CA LYS A 42 14.97 2.98 -0.46
C LYS A 42 16.27 2.24 -0.77
N LYS A 43 17.13 2.03 0.24
CA LYS A 43 18.40 1.31 0.09
C LYS A 43 18.19 -0.13 -0.38
N GLU A 44 17.21 -0.83 0.19
CA GLU A 44 16.85 -2.19 -0.23
C GLU A 44 16.31 -2.25 -1.66
N PHE A 45 15.49 -1.26 -2.04
CA PHE A 45 14.99 -1.14 -3.40
C PHE A 45 16.14 -0.89 -4.40
N ASP A 46 16.98 0.10 -4.13
CA ASP A 46 18.03 0.58 -5.04
C ASP A 46 19.18 -0.41 -5.19
N SER A 47 19.58 -1.08 -4.11
CA SER A 47 20.62 -2.12 -4.16
C SER A 47 20.20 -3.33 -4.99
N ASN A 48 18.88 -3.56 -5.12
CA ASN A 48 18.31 -4.74 -5.73
C ASN A 48 18.86 -6.05 -5.13
N GLU A 49 19.19 -6.02 -3.84
CA GLU A 49 19.57 -7.17 -3.05
C GLU A 49 18.36 -7.64 -2.23
N GLU A 50 18.37 -8.89 -1.80
CA GLU A 50 17.41 -9.29 -0.78
C GLU A 50 17.79 -8.61 0.55
N PRO A 51 16.83 -8.23 1.39
CA PRO A 51 17.11 -7.69 2.71
C PRO A 51 18.04 -8.64 3.47
N SER A 52 19.17 -8.11 3.93
CA SER A 52 20.15 -8.89 4.71
C SER A 52 19.70 -9.15 6.15
N LEU A 53 18.69 -8.42 6.61
CA LEU A 53 18.15 -8.44 7.97
C LEU A 53 16.64 -8.71 7.95
N GLY A 54 16.10 -9.12 9.09
CA GLY A 54 14.69 -9.47 9.28
C GLY A 54 13.72 -8.29 9.06
N TYR A 55 12.54 -8.37 9.66
CA TYR A 55 11.51 -7.35 9.50
C TYR A 55 12.01 -5.96 9.92
N ILE A 56 11.68 -4.93 9.14
CA ILE A 56 11.86 -3.55 9.56
C ILE A 56 10.75 -3.22 10.55
N THR A 57 11.11 -2.80 11.75
CA THR A 57 10.14 -2.55 12.82
C THR A 57 10.21 -1.12 13.37
N LEU A 58 9.13 -0.71 14.01
CA LEU A 58 9.02 0.55 14.77
C LEU A 58 8.34 0.27 16.10
N GLN A 59 8.78 0.95 17.17
CA GLN A 59 8.16 0.79 18.48
C GLN A 59 6.67 1.08 18.40
N ARG A 60 5.88 0.19 19.01
CA ARG A 60 4.42 0.22 18.94
C ARG A 60 3.82 1.51 19.50
N ASP A 61 4.37 2.00 20.60
CA ASP A 61 3.94 3.26 21.23
C ASP A 61 4.37 4.52 20.46
N TRP A 62 5.28 4.40 19.49
CA TRP A 62 5.64 5.51 18.61
C TRP A 62 4.66 5.70 17.47
N VAL A 63 3.76 4.75 17.21
CA VAL A 63 2.77 4.86 16.13
C VAL A 63 1.43 4.35 16.64
N LEU A 64 0.73 5.18 17.40
CA LEU A 64 -0.58 4.83 17.95
C LEU A 64 -1.69 5.26 16.99
N PRO A 65 -2.63 4.38 16.61
CA PRO A 65 -3.75 4.76 15.76
C PRO A 65 -4.63 5.81 16.44
N LYS A 66 -5.01 6.85 15.70
CA LYS A 66 -5.91 7.90 16.19
C LYS A 66 -7.35 7.41 16.22
N THR A 67 -7.77 6.93 17.40
CA THR A 67 -9.13 6.46 17.65
C THR A 67 -9.47 6.61 19.13
N THR A 68 -10.77 6.75 19.39
CA THR A 68 -11.40 6.73 20.71
C THR A 68 -11.82 5.32 21.13
N ASP A 69 -11.71 4.33 20.24
CA ASP A 69 -12.06 2.94 20.51
C ASP A 69 -11.02 2.28 21.43
N SER A 70 -11.37 2.23 22.71
CA SER A 70 -10.53 1.64 23.75
C SER A 70 -10.31 0.12 23.59
N GLU A 71 -11.24 -0.62 22.98
CA GLU A 71 -11.08 -2.05 22.73
C GLU A 71 -10.01 -2.27 21.66
N PHE A 72 -10.09 -1.51 20.57
CA PHE A 72 -9.09 -1.52 19.52
C PHE A 72 -7.71 -1.12 20.05
N LEU A 73 -7.61 -0.04 20.82
CA LEU A 73 -6.34 0.38 21.42
C LEU A 73 -5.76 -0.66 22.39
N SER A 74 -6.60 -1.33 23.16
CA SER A 74 -6.17 -2.42 24.04
C SER A 74 -5.56 -3.58 23.25
N LYS A 75 -6.22 -4.01 22.16
CA LYS A 75 -5.68 -5.03 21.25
C LYS A 75 -4.40 -4.55 20.57
N TYR A 76 -4.38 -3.30 20.12
CA TYR A 76 -3.22 -2.70 19.47
C TYR A 76 -2.01 -2.71 20.40
N LYS A 77 -2.17 -2.41 21.70
CA LYS A 77 -1.09 -2.37 22.70
C LYS A 77 -0.69 -3.74 23.26
N ASN A 78 -1.52 -4.76 23.10
CA ASN A 78 -1.23 -6.09 23.63
C ASN A 78 -0.24 -6.87 22.73
N GLU A 79 1.05 -6.64 22.97
CA GLU A 79 2.16 -7.30 22.27
C GLU A 79 2.26 -8.81 22.49
N ASN A 80 1.64 -9.31 23.55
CA ASN A 80 1.64 -10.73 23.88
C ASN A 80 0.57 -11.53 23.13
N GLU A 81 -0.34 -10.86 22.45
CA GLU A 81 -1.42 -11.51 21.71
C GLU A 81 -1.58 -11.04 20.27
N TYR A 82 -1.12 -9.83 19.92
CA TYR A 82 -1.41 -9.22 18.63
C TYR A 82 -0.15 -8.79 17.89
N ASN A 83 -0.12 -9.15 16.59
CA ASN A 83 0.86 -8.65 15.63
C ASN A 83 0.26 -7.46 14.88
N ILE A 84 1.09 -6.45 14.66
CA ILE A 84 0.72 -5.23 13.95
C ILE A 84 1.57 -5.09 12.69
N GLY A 85 0.93 -4.69 11.60
CA GLY A 85 1.55 -4.39 10.33
C GLY A 85 1.08 -3.03 9.83
N ILE A 86 2.02 -2.22 9.37
CA ILE A 86 1.76 -0.95 8.68
C ILE A 86 2.56 -0.95 7.38
N ASP A 87 1.94 -0.50 6.29
CA ASP A 87 2.66 -0.19 5.05
C ASP A 87 2.85 1.32 4.94
N LEU A 88 4.08 1.75 4.65
CA LEU A 88 4.38 3.14 4.33
C LEU A 88 4.18 3.36 2.83
N PRO A 89 3.41 4.39 2.43
CA PRO A 89 3.15 4.62 1.03
C PRO A 89 4.43 4.96 0.28
N ILE A 90 4.48 4.64 -1.00
CA ILE A 90 5.68 4.80 -1.82
C ILE A 90 5.43 5.71 -3.00
N LEU A 91 6.44 6.51 -3.32
CA LEU A 91 6.53 7.27 -4.55
C LEU A 91 7.70 6.76 -5.38
N LEU A 92 7.39 6.27 -6.57
CA LEU A 92 8.35 5.81 -7.56
C LEU A 92 8.38 6.79 -8.72
N GLU A 93 9.57 7.16 -9.16
CA GLU A 93 9.76 8.09 -10.26
C GLU A 93 10.53 7.45 -11.42
N PRO A 94 10.14 7.76 -12.67
CA PRO A 94 10.93 7.40 -13.83
C PRO A 94 12.15 8.33 -13.95
N GLN A 95 13.21 7.87 -14.62
CA GLN A 95 14.34 8.75 -14.95
C GLN A 95 13.94 9.97 -15.78
N ILE A 96 12.97 9.81 -16.68
CA ILE A 96 12.45 10.88 -17.54
C ILE A 96 10.94 10.98 -17.30
N PRO A 97 10.50 11.89 -16.42
CA PRO A 97 9.08 12.05 -16.10
C PRO A 97 8.31 12.76 -17.22
N ASN A 98 7.09 12.29 -17.46
CA ASN A 98 6.13 12.92 -18.38
C ASN A 98 5.25 13.98 -17.69
N GLY A 99 5.54 14.31 -16.43
CA GLY A 99 4.80 15.28 -15.62
C GLY A 99 3.50 14.75 -15.01
N LYS A 100 3.10 13.49 -15.25
CA LYS A 100 1.86 12.90 -14.73
C LYS A 100 2.14 11.84 -13.66
N SER A 101 1.31 11.85 -12.63
CA SER A 101 1.29 10.82 -11.59
C SER A 101 0.08 9.88 -11.76
N ILE A 102 0.26 8.60 -11.43
CA ILE A 102 -0.80 7.61 -11.25
C ILE A 102 -0.72 7.14 -9.80
N MET A 103 -1.86 7.20 -9.10
CA MET A 103 -2.00 6.73 -7.74
C MET A 103 -2.67 5.36 -7.72
N PHE A 104 -2.10 4.39 -7.03
CA PHE A 104 -2.68 3.08 -6.77
C PHE A 104 -3.12 2.98 -5.31
N ILE A 105 -4.36 2.54 -5.10
CA ILE A 105 -4.94 2.36 -3.77
C ILE A 105 -5.29 0.88 -3.61
N ALA A 106 -4.64 0.20 -2.66
CA ALA A 106 -4.98 -1.15 -2.26
C ALA A 106 -5.85 -1.17 -0.99
N GLU A 107 -6.20 -2.36 -0.51
CA GLU A 107 -7.12 -2.53 0.61
C GLU A 107 -6.43 -2.32 1.96
N ASP A 108 -5.52 -3.23 2.34
CA ASP A 108 -4.89 -3.27 3.66
C ASP A 108 -3.45 -3.82 3.59
N PRO A 109 -2.60 -3.52 4.60
CA PRO A 109 -1.23 -4.00 4.69
C PRO A 109 -1.18 -5.46 5.16
N LEU A 110 -1.86 -6.36 4.44
CA LEU A 110 -2.02 -7.77 4.81
C LEU A 110 -0.66 -8.46 4.99
N ARG A 111 -0.56 -9.32 6.02
CA ARG A 111 0.64 -10.10 6.34
C ARG A 111 0.29 -11.56 6.62
N ASP A 112 1.02 -12.46 5.97
CA ASP A 112 0.87 -13.91 6.20
C ASP A 112 1.96 -14.49 7.10
N ASN A 113 3.15 -13.89 7.12
CA ASN A 113 4.33 -14.41 7.80
C ASN A 113 4.96 -13.32 8.66
N ILE A 114 4.40 -13.03 9.83
CA ILE A 114 5.10 -12.29 10.90
C ILE A 114 5.41 -13.31 12.00
N PRO A 115 6.54 -13.20 12.71
CA PRO A 115 6.84 -14.04 13.87
C PRO A 115 5.66 -14.09 14.84
N LYS A 116 5.47 -15.22 15.51
CA LYS A 116 4.32 -15.41 16.41
C LYS A 116 4.24 -14.36 17.52
N ILE A 117 5.35 -13.76 17.90
CA ILE A 117 5.41 -12.66 18.87
C ILE A 117 6.33 -11.60 18.26
N CYS A 118 5.77 -10.44 17.94
CA CYS A 118 6.51 -9.25 17.55
C CYS A 118 6.01 -8.09 18.43
N GLN A 119 6.88 -7.61 19.32
CA GLN A 119 6.56 -6.52 20.25
C GLN A 119 6.33 -5.22 19.49
N ASP A 120 7.15 -4.98 18.49
CA ASP A 120 7.07 -3.83 17.62
C ASP A 120 6.03 -3.96 16.49
N VAL A 121 5.78 -2.83 15.84
CA VAL A 121 5.01 -2.76 14.60
C VAL A 121 5.92 -3.14 13.43
N VAL A 122 5.49 -4.10 12.61
CA VAL A 122 6.20 -4.46 11.38
C VAL A 122 5.86 -3.46 10.27
N LEU A 123 6.88 -2.78 9.78
CA LEU A 123 6.78 -1.86 8.66
C LEU A 123 7.15 -2.57 7.34
N SER A 124 6.49 -2.16 6.27
CA SER A 124 6.82 -2.51 4.91
C SER A 124 6.33 -1.40 3.97
N THR A 125 6.38 -1.64 2.67
CA THR A 125 5.71 -0.83 1.65
C THR A 125 4.56 -1.63 1.06
N PRO A 126 3.53 -1.02 0.46
CA PRO A 126 2.48 -1.76 -0.23
C PRO A 126 3.06 -2.80 -1.18
N PHE A 127 2.51 -4.02 -1.13
CA PHE A 127 2.99 -5.20 -1.87
C PHE A 127 4.47 -5.56 -1.66
N GLY A 128 5.09 -5.10 -0.57
CA GLY A 128 6.52 -5.31 -0.29
C GLY A 128 7.42 -4.84 -1.42
N VAL A 129 7.04 -3.78 -2.16
CA VAL A 129 7.79 -3.28 -3.33
C VAL A 129 9.26 -2.99 -3.03
N HIS A 130 9.64 -2.58 -1.82
CA HIS A 130 11.05 -2.42 -1.42
C HIS A 130 11.86 -3.75 -1.44
N ILE A 131 11.20 -4.91 -1.30
CA ILE A 131 11.81 -6.24 -1.27
C ILE A 131 11.90 -6.85 -2.68
N LYS A 132 13.11 -7.27 -3.08
CA LYS A 132 13.36 -7.88 -4.40
C LYS A 132 12.51 -9.12 -4.66
N SER A 133 12.46 -10.08 -3.74
CA SER A 133 11.68 -11.31 -3.93
C SER A 133 10.17 -11.06 -4.08
N CYS A 134 9.65 -9.97 -3.51
CA CYS A 134 8.28 -9.52 -3.77
C CYS A 134 8.12 -9.03 -5.21
N ARG A 135 9.03 -8.17 -5.69
CA ARG A 135 9.04 -7.65 -7.07
C ARG A 135 9.22 -8.72 -8.14
N GLU A 136 10.10 -9.70 -7.91
CA GLU A 136 10.49 -10.69 -8.94
C GLU A 136 9.67 -11.98 -8.88
N LYS A 137 9.13 -12.33 -7.70
CA LYS A 137 8.47 -13.63 -7.47
C LYS A 137 7.06 -13.44 -6.97
N LYS A 138 6.88 -13.20 -5.66
CA LYS A 138 5.58 -13.37 -4.96
C LYS A 138 4.50 -12.40 -5.46
N LEU A 139 4.88 -11.16 -5.71
CA LEU A 139 3.97 -10.05 -6.02
C LEU A 139 4.36 -9.39 -7.36
N LYS A 140 5.00 -10.16 -8.24
CA LYS A 140 5.54 -9.69 -9.52
C LYS A 140 4.51 -9.06 -10.46
N VAL A 141 3.24 -9.41 -10.34
CA VAL A 141 2.18 -8.82 -11.18
C VAL A 141 2.04 -7.32 -10.90
N TYR A 142 2.00 -6.93 -9.62
CA TYR A 142 1.91 -5.52 -9.22
C TYR A 142 3.15 -4.75 -9.72
N TRP A 143 4.33 -5.31 -9.44
CA TRP A 143 5.58 -4.69 -9.84
C TRP A 143 5.68 -4.50 -11.36
N ARG A 144 5.33 -5.52 -12.17
CA ARG A 144 5.36 -5.40 -13.64
C ARG A 144 4.41 -4.33 -14.16
N ILE A 145 3.25 -4.12 -13.52
CA ILE A 145 2.35 -3.02 -13.88
C ILE A 145 3.02 -1.67 -13.60
N PHE A 146 3.64 -1.51 -12.43
CA PHE A 146 4.32 -0.27 -12.06
C PHE A 146 5.51 0.01 -12.98
N ASP A 147 6.35 -1.00 -13.24
CA ASP A 147 7.51 -0.91 -14.13
C ASP A 147 7.11 -0.49 -15.56
N GLU A 148 6.05 -1.07 -16.13
CA GLU A 148 5.55 -0.69 -17.45
C GLU A 148 5.02 0.75 -17.50
N LEU A 149 4.44 1.26 -16.41
CA LEU A 149 3.98 2.66 -16.35
C LEU A 149 5.15 3.63 -16.10
N LEU A 150 6.13 3.26 -15.27
CA LEU A 150 7.37 4.01 -15.07
C LEU A 150 8.14 4.15 -16.38
N LYS A 151 8.25 3.08 -17.18
CA LYS A 151 8.86 3.13 -18.53
C LYS A 151 8.16 4.11 -19.49
N ARG A 152 6.89 4.41 -19.26
CA ARG A 152 6.10 5.41 -20.03
C ARG A 152 6.21 6.82 -19.45
N GLY A 153 7.05 7.02 -18.44
CA GLY A 153 7.31 8.32 -17.81
C GLY A 153 6.31 8.72 -16.72
N TYR A 154 5.41 7.84 -16.28
CA TYR A 154 4.51 8.17 -15.16
C TYR A 154 5.23 8.06 -13.81
N ARG A 155 4.98 9.01 -12.91
CA ARG A 155 5.26 8.85 -11.47
C ARG A 155 4.20 7.94 -10.87
N ILE A 156 4.58 7.03 -9.98
CA ILE A 156 3.67 6.06 -9.38
C ILE A 156 3.64 6.27 -7.87
N TYR A 157 2.48 6.61 -7.32
CA TYR A 157 2.24 6.62 -5.88
C TYR A 157 1.42 5.38 -5.50
N VAL A 158 1.82 4.65 -4.45
CA VAL A 158 1.08 3.46 -4.00
C VAL A 158 0.81 3.58 -2.50
N THR A 159 -0.43 3.33 -2.12
CA THR A 159 -0.92 3.41 -0.73
C THR A 159 -2.03 2.39 -0.51
N ASP A 160 -2.44 2.23 0.75
CA ASP A 160 -3.56 1.39 1.15
C ASP A 160 -4.70 2.23 1.73
N THR A 161 -5.94 1.75 1.61
CA THR A 161 -7.12 2.33 2.26
C THR A 161 -7.00 2.22 3.78
N TYR A 162 -6.86 1.00 4.31
CA TYR A 162 -6.62 0.79 5.73
C TYR A 162 -5.13 0.91 6.00
N LYS A 163 -4.74 1.69 7.01
CA LYS A 163 -3.33 1.93 7.32
C LYS A 163 -2.74 0.93 8.32
N VAL A 164 -3.59 0.12 8.94
CA VAL A 164 -3.20 -0.83 10.00
C VAL A 164 -3.77 -2.21 9.69
N TRP A 165 -2.90 -3.21 9.82
CA TRP A 165 -3.27 -4.61 9.92
C TRP A 165 -3.00 -5.09 11.35
N ILE A 166 -3.96 -5.79 11.94
CA ILE A 166 -3.85 -6.36 13.28
C ILE A 166 -4.40 -7.79 13.30
N LYS A 167 -3.65 -8.71 13.91
CA LYS A 167 -4.01 -10.13 13.97
C LYS A 167 -3.63 -10.75 15.31
N GLN A 168 -4.56 -11.48 15.90
CA GLN A 168 -4.31 -12.26 17.11
C GLN A 168 -3.51 -13.54 16.80
N PHE A 169 -2.52 -13.87 17.63
CA PHE A 169 -1.60 -15.01 17.44
C PHE A 169 -2.30 -16.37 17.40
N THR A 170 -3.34 -16.52 18.23
CA THR A 170 -4.07 -17.78 18.43
C THR A 170 -5.05 -18.07 17.31
N LYS A 171 -5.45 -17.05 16.53
CA LYS A 171 -6.37 -17.20 15.42
C LYS A 171 -5.60 -17.58 14.15
N THR A 172 -5.98 -18.69 13.53
CA THR A 172 -5.45 -19.14 12.23
C THR A 172 -6.47 -18.93 11.11
N GLY A 173 -5.99 -18.81 9.86
CA GLY A 173 -6.83 -18.60 8.68
C GLY A 173 -7.21 -17.15 8.40
N ARG A 174 -7.99 -16.93 7.32
CA ARG A 174 -8.33 -15.58 6.81
C ARG A 174 -9.24 -14.75 7.72
N ASN A 175 -9.95 -15.40 8.65
CA ASN A 175 -10.85 -14.73 9.61
C ASN A 175 -10.12 -14.33 10.90
N ALA A 176 -8.80 -14.51 10.97
CA ALA A 176 -8.00 -14.20 12.13
C ALA A 176 -7.65 -12.70 12.27
N LYS A 177 -7.84 -11.91 11.20
CA LYS A 177 -7.60 -10.46 11.24
C LYS A 177 -8.70 -9.78 12.03
N GLU A 178 -8.32 -8.85 12.89
CA GLU A 178 -9.30 -7.95 13.49
C GLU A 178 -9.83 -7.01 12.39
N LYS A 179 -11.13 -6.78 12.42
CA LYS A 179 -11.84 -6.02 11.40
C LYS A 179 -11.76 -4.54 11.71
N VAL A 180 -10.73 -3.88 11.20
CA VAL A 180 -10.51 -2.43 11.39
C VAL A 180 -11.67 -1.62 10.81
N GLU A 181 -12.36 -2.15 9.80
CA GLU A 181 -13.55 -1.54 9.20
C GLU A 181 -14.74 -1.37 10.16
N LYS A 182 -14.66 -1.91 11.38
CA LYS A 182 -15.68 -1.75 12.42
C LYS A 182 -15.40 -0.60 13.39
N VAL A 183 -14.27 0.08 13.26
CA VAL A 183 -13.87 1.21 14.11
C VAL A 183 -14.07 2.49 13.32
N ASP A 184 -15.24 3.11 13.46
CA ASP A 184 -15.70 4.18 12.58
C ASP A 184 -14.76 5.39 12.55
N ASP A 185 -14.33 5.89 13.71
CA ASP A 185 -13.47 7.07 13.79
C ASP A 185 -12.06 6.82 13.23
N LEU A 186 -11.52 5.62 13.44
CA LEU A 186 -10.26 5.19 12.85
C LEU A 186 -10.36 5.09 11.33
N TYR A 187 -11.46 4.53 10.82
CA TYR A 187 -11.70 4.46 9.38
C TYR A 187 -11.82 5.86 8.77
N GLN A 188 -12.51 6.80 9.44
CA GLN A 188 -12.56 8.20 8.99
C GLN A 188 -11.18 8.85 8.98
N ALA A 189 -10.33 8.56 9.97
CA ALA A 189 -8.94 9.04 9.99
C ALA A 189 -8.16 8.52 8.77
N PHE A 190 -8.33 7.25 8.40
CA PHE A 190 -7.70 6.67 7.21
C PHE A 190 -8.21 7.29 5.90
N VAL A 191 -9.52 7.50 5.76
CA VAL A 191 -10.10 8.18 4.58
C VAL A 191 -9.60 9.62 4.48
N THR A 192 -9.51 10.33 5.61
CA THR A 192 -8.96 11.70 5.65
C THR A 192 -7.49 11.73 5.26
N SER A 193 -6.70 10.75 5.72
CA SER A 193 -5.30 10.58 5.32
C SER A 193 -5.20 10.33 3.81
N LEU A 194 -6.06 9.47 3.26
CA LEU A 194 -6.08 9.15 1.83
C LEU A 194 -6.47 10.36 0.97
N GLN A 195 -7.43 11.17 1.43
CA GLN A 195 -7.78 12.43 0.77
C GLN A 195 -6.56 13.36 0.69
N LYS A 196 -5.83 13.54 1.79
CA LYS A 196 -4.61 14.37 1.82
C LYS A 196 -3.50 13.79 0.94
N GLU A 197 -3.36 12.48 0.86
CA GLU A 197 -2.44 11.83 -0.09
C GLU A 197 -2.81 12.16 -1.54
N ILE A 198 -4.11 12.12 -1.89
CA ILE A 198 -4.59 12.48 -3.23
C ILE A 198 -4.32 13.96 -3.54
N GLU A 199 -4.59 14.85 -2.59
CA GLU A 199 -4.36 16.30 -2.74
C GLU A 199 -2.87 16.62 -2.93
N TRP A 200 -1.99 15.98 -2.16
CA TRP A 200 -0.53 16.17 -2.28
C TRP A 200 0.01 15.63 -3.61
N ILE A 201 -0.37 14.39 -3.98
CA ILE A 201 0.17 13.75 -5.18
C ILE A 201 -0.44 14.32 -6.46
N ASN A 202 -1.65 14.87 -6.36
CA ASN A 202 -2.43 15.41 -7.47
C ASN A 202 -2.42 14.48 -8.70
N PRO A 203 -2.87 13.22 -8.55
CA PRO A 203 -2.73 12.21 -9.59
C PRO A 203 -3.62 12.52 -10.79
N SER A 204 -3.11 12.29 -11.99
CA SER A 204 -3.92 12.34 -13.21
C SER A 204 -4.95 11.21 -13.27
N LYS A 205 -4.62 10.06 -12.64
CA LYS A 205 -5.45 8.86 -12.56
C LYS A 205 -5.29 8.20 -11.19
N ILE A 206 -6.39 7.71 -10.64
CA ILE A 206 -6.43 6.91 -9.42
C ILE A 206 -6.90 5.50 -9.81
N VAL A 207 -6.14 4.50 -9.42
CA VAL A 207 -6.39 3.09 -9.71
C VAL A 207 -6.71 2.36 -8.41
N CYS A 208 -7.97 1.96 -8.25
CA CYS A 208 -8.46 1.28 -7.06
C CYS A 208 -8.47 -0.24 -7.26
N TYR A 209 -7.77 -0.97 -6.42
CA TYR A 209 -7.81 -2.44 -6.43
C TYR A 209 -9.05 -2.96 -5.69
N GLY A 210 -10.11 -3.28 -6.43
CA GLY A 210 -11.35 -3.84 -5.88
C GLY A 210 -12.33 -2.80 -5.34
N ASN A 211 -13.45 -3.28 -4.77
CA ASN A 211 -14.55 -2.42 -4.30
C ASN A 211 -14.17 -1.64 -3.03
N VAL A 212 -13.37 -2.24 -2.15
CA VAL A 212 -13.04 -1.61 -0.87
C VAL A 212 -12.26 -0.31 -1.10
N ALA A 213 -11.21 -0.37 -1.93
CA ALA A 213 -10.43 0.80 -2.29
C ALA A 213 -11.28 1.87 -3.01
N LEU A 214 -12.15 1.47 -3.94
CA LEU A 214 -13.05 2.40 -4.64
C LEU A 214 -14.02 3.09 -3.68
N ASN A 215 -14.71 2.32 -2.84
CA ASN A 215 -15.72 2.82 -1.91
C ASN A 215 -15.11 3.76 -0.87
N SER A 216 -13.83 3.58 -0.52
CA SER A 216 -13.14 4.46 0.44
C SER A 216 -12.97 5.89 -0.06
N ILE A 217 -13.01 6.10 -1.38
CA ILE A 217 -12.85 7.41 -2.00
C ILE A 217 -14.08 7.88 -2.78
N SER A 218 -15.15 7.07 -2.84
CA SER A 218 -16.30 7.35 -3.72
C SER A 218 -17.07 8.61 -3.36
N ASN A 219 -16.99 9.03 -2.10
CA ASN A 219 -17.65 10.24 -1.59
C ASN A 219 -16.75 11.48 -1.66
N LEU A 220 -15.49 11.32 -2.08
CA LEU A 220 -14.57 12.44 -2.23
C LEU A 220 -14.85 13.17 -3.56
N LYS A 221 -14.76 14.50 -3.55
CA LYS A 221 -14.87 15.32 -4.76
C LYS A 221 -13.53 15.33 -5.47
N LEU A 222 -13.30 14.34 -6.32
CA LEU A 222 -12.02 14.14 -7.01
C LEU A 222 -12.04 14.75 -8.42
N GLN A 223 -10.94 15.40 -8.80
CA GLN A 223 -10.72 15.87 -10.17
C GLN A 223 -10.08 14.79 -11.05
N SER A 224 -9.41 13.82 -10.44
CA SER A 224 -8.73 12.71 -11.11
C SER A 224 -9.70 11.70 -11.71
N ASN A 225 -9.30 11.06 -12.81
CA ASN A 225 -10.04 9.91 -13.30
C ASN A 225 -9.84 8.70 -12.37
N VAL A 226 -10.92 8.20 -11.78
CA VAL A 226 -10.92 7.02 -10.91
C VAL A 226 -11.29 5.78 -11.70
N ILE A 227 -10.40 4.79 -11.69
CA ILE A 227 -10.58 3.51 -12.38
C ILE A 227 -10.53 2.40 -11.33
N GLN A 228 -11.59 1.61 -11.30
CA GLN A 228 -11.59 0.37 -10.56
C GLN A 228 -10.99 -0.76 -11.40
N ILE A 229 -10.08 -1.52 -10.81
CA ILE A 229 -9.54 -2.73 -11.41
C ILE A 229 -9.70 -3.92 -10.46
N THR A 230 -9.76 -5.11 -11.04
CA THR A 230 -9.76 -6.34 -10.25
C THR A 230 -8.40 -6.55 -9.59
N HIS A 231 -8.42 -6.91 -8.31
CA HIS A 231 -7.21 -7.22 -7.56
C HIS A 231 -6.42 -8.37 -8.22
N PRO A 232 -5.11 -8.24 -8.49
CA PRO A 232 -4.30 -9.30 -9.12
C PRO A 232 -4.36 -10.66 -8.42
N ALA A 233 -4.53 -10.65 -7.08
CA ALA A 233 -4.72 -11.85 -6.28
C ALA A 233 -6.17 -12.40 -6.22
N ALA A 234 -7.11 -11.81 -6.96
CA ALA A 234 -8.48 -12.32 -7.04
C ALA A 234 -8.53 -13.74 -7.63
N ARG A 235 -9.61 -14.47 -7.32
CA ARG A 235 -9.84 -15.84 -7.79
C ARG A 235 -9.82 -15.91 -9.31
N ASN A 236 -9.29 -17.00 -9.87
CA ASN A 236 -9.17 -17.19 -11.33
C ASN A 236 -10.50 -16.98 -12.08
N LYS A 237 -11.64 -17.41 -11.51
CA LYS A 237 -12.96 -17.20 -12.12
C LYS A 237 -13.29 -15.73 -12.38
N VAL A 238 -12.91 -14.83 -11.45
CA VAL A 238 -13.11 -13.38 -11.63
C VAL A 238 -12.27 -12.88 -12.80
N TRP A 239 -11.02 -13.34 -12.89
CA TRP A 239 -10.12 -12.97 -13.98
C TRP A 239 -10.58 -13.49 -15.33
N ILE A 240 -11.05 -14.73 -15.42
CA ILE A 240 -11.61 -15.28 -16.67
C ILE A 240 -12.78 -14.41 -17.16
N ASN A 241 -13.68 -14.01 -16.25
CA ASN A 241 -14.81 -13.14 -16.60
C ASN A 241 -14.36 -11.77 -17.14
N ASN A 242 -13.32 -11.18 -16.55
CA ASN A 242 -12.78 -9.90 -17.03
C ASN A 242 -12.07 -10.05 -18.38
N LEU A 243 -11.33 -11.14 -18.59
CA LEU A 243 -10.60 -11.35 -19.85
C LEU A 243 -11.55 -11.61 -21.02
N LEU A 244 -12.72 -12.21 -20.76
CA LEU A 244 -13.79 -12.35 -21.77
C LEU A 244 -14.20 -10.99 -22.37
N THR A 245 -14.11 -9.88 -21.63
CA THR A 245 -14.51 -8.57 -22.14
C THR A 245 -13.50 -7.96 -23.11
N LEU A 246 -12.28 -8.49 -23.19
CA LEU A 246 -11.26 -8.04 -24.15
C LEU A 246 -11.32 -8.76 -25.51
N ASN A 247 -12.14 -9.81 -25.67
CA ASN A 247 -12.20 -10.63 -26.90
C ASN A 247 -10.82 -11.14 -27.38
N GLU A 248 -9.87 -11.37 -26.48
CA GLU A 248 -8.53 -11.87 -26.82
C GLU A 248 -8.42 -13.39 -26.66
N GLY A 249 -7.75 -14.04 -27.62
CA GLY A 249 -7.75 -15.50 -27.86
C GLY A 249 -7.12 -16.42 -26.81
N ASP A 250 -6.78 -15.94 -25.61
CA ASP A 250 -6.41 -16.79 -24.47
C ASP A 250 -7.06 -16.30 -23.17
N LEU A 251 -8.12 -16.98 -22.75
CA LEU A 251 -8.93 -16.63 -21.57
C LEU A 251 -8.32 -17.07 -20.23
N LYS A 252 -7.10 -17.61 -20.23
CA LYS A 252 -6.45 -18.04 -19.00
C LYS A 252 -6.06 -16.84 -18.13
N ALA A 253 -6.28 -16.96 -16.83
CA ALA A 253 -5.88 -15.99 -15.82
C ALA A 253 -4.35 -16.01 -15.53
N THR A 254 -3.53 -15.99 -16.59
CA THR A 254 -2.06 -15.94 -16.49
C THR A 254 -1.62 -14.57 -15.98
N HIS A 255 -0.41 -14.47 -15.43
CA HIS A 255 0.15 -13.18 -15.04
C HIS A 255 0.20 -12.19 -16.21
N GLU A 256 0.55 -12.65 -17.41
CA GLU A 256 0.65 -11.80 -18.60
C GLU A 256 -0.70 -11.21 -18.99
N ASN A 257 -1.75 -12.05 -19.02
CA ASN A 257 -3.09 -11.61 -19.39
C ASN A 257 -3.65 -10.63 -18.36
N LYS A 258 -3.38 -10.85 -17.05
CA LYS A 258 -3.75 -9.90 -15.98
C LYS A 258 -3.09 -8.54 -16.18
N ILE A 259 -1.79 -8.52 -16.48
CA ILE A 259 -1.02 -7.29 -16.68
C ILE A 259 -1.55 -6.54 -17.91
N ARG A 260 -1.73 -7.23 -19.05
CA ARG A 260 -2.25 -6.64 -20.27
C ARG A 260 -3.64 -6.02 -20.06
N TYR A 261 -4.54 -6.74 -19.39
CA TYR A 261 -5.87 -6.25 -19.05
C TYR A 261 -5.81 -5.00 -18.18
N ILE A 262 -5.00 -4.99 -17.11
CA ILE A 262 -4.91 -3.82 -16.24
C ILE A 262 -4.33 -2.61 -17.00
N LEU A 263 -3.28 -2.82 -17.78
CA LEU A 263 -2.67 -1.75 -18.57
C LEU A 263 -3.62 -1.20 -19.64
N SER A 264 -4.45 -2.04 -20.27
CA SER A 264 -5.45 -1.58 -21.22
C SER A 264 -6.54 -0.74 -20.54
N MET A 265 -6.99 -1.13 -19.34
CA MET A 265 -7.93 -0.35 -18.53
C MET A 265 -7.37 1.02 -18.12
N ILE A 266 -6.09 1.08 -17.73
CA ILE A 266 -5.44 2.34 -17.35
C ILE A 266 -5.29 3.28 -18.56
N ASN A 267 -5.01 2.72 -19.75
CA ASN A 267 -4.79 3.47 -20.98
C ASN A 267 -6.07 3.91 -21.72
N SER A 268 -7.18 3.20 -21.56
CA SER A 268 -8.43 3.38 -22.34
C SER A 268 -9.37 4.45 -21.80
N LYS A 269 -9.05 5.02 -20.64
CA LYS A 269 -9.77 6.14 -20.01
C LYS A 269 -8.77 7.24 -19.67
#